data_AF-A0A7N2KKB9-F1
#
_entry.id   AF-A0A7N2KKB9-F1
#
_cell.length_a   1.000
_cell.length_b   1.000
_cell.length_c   1.000
_cell.angle_alpha   90.00
_cell.angle_beta   90.00
_cell.angle_gamma   90.00
#
_symmetry.space_group_name_H-M   'P 1'
#
loop_
_entity.id
_entity.type
_entity.pdbx_description
1 polymer ?
#
loop_
_entity_poly.entity_id
_entity_poly.type
_entity_poly.pdbx_seq_one_letter_code
_entity_poly.pdbx_strand_id
1 'polypeptide(L)'
;MRLGFFTDLVSVVRQHEENLELFMVLAWYIWCRRNKCHFNEQSLPPEKLLDVVESTLKEFQDKLVNRLEKVKPQPQHWSPPEPGIYKVNYDDAYFAEEEEAGMAL
;
A
#
# COMPACT_ATOMS: atom_id res chain seq x y z
N MET A 1 11.62 12.95 25.76
CA MET A 1 11.37 12.70 24.32
C MET A 1 10.09 13.45 23.98
N ARG A 2 10.10 14.42 23.05
CA ARG A 2 8.87 15.08 22.61
C ARG A 2 8.14 14.07 21.73
N LEU A 3 7.04 13.48 22.20
CA LEU A 3 6.14 12.67 21.39
C LEU A 3 5.24 13.64 20.62
N GLY A 4 5.73 14.18 19.50
CA GLY A 4 4.98 15.18 18.74
C GLY A 4 4.85 14.85 17.25
N PHE A 5 5.79 14.09 16.71
CA PHE A 5 5.86 13.76 15.30
C PHE A 5 5.77 12.25 15.06
N PHE A 6 5.26 11.87 13.89
CA PHE A 6 5.18 10.46 13.49
C PHE A 6 6.56 9.78 13.51
N THR A 7 7.63 10.51 13.22
CA THR A 7 9.02 10.01 13.30
C THR A 7 9.44 9.63 14.72
N ASP A 8 8.90 10.29 15.74
CA ASP A 8 9.16 9.93 17.13
C ASP A 8 8.53 8.57 17.45
N LEU A 9 7.29 8.36 16.97
CA LEU A 9 6.57 7.10 17.14
C LEU A 9 7.28 5.95 16.41
N VAL A 10 7.72 6.16 15.16
CA VAL A 10 8.53 5.19 14.41
C VAL A 10 9.81 4.86 15.19
N SER A 11 10.48 5.87 15.75
CA SER A 11 11.74 5.68 16.47
C SER A 11 11.58 4.88 17.77
N VAL A 12 10.42 5.01 18.44
CA VAL A 12 10.07 4.18 19.60
C VAL A 12 9.76 2.74 19.18
N VAL A 13 8.91 2.57 18.16
CA VAL A 13 8.50 1.23 17.68
C VAL A 13 9.70 0.46 17.13
N ARG A 14 10.66 1.12 16.50
CA ARG A 14 11.91 0.48 16.02
C ARG A 14 12.74 -0.20 17.10
N GLN A 15 12.53 0.12 18.38
CA GLN A 15 13.18 -0.59 19.49
C GLN A 15 12.61 -2.00 19.70
N HIS A 16 11.49 -2.31 19.05
CA HIS A 16 10.77 -3.58 19.06
C HIS A 16 10.56 -4.05 17.62
N GLU A 17 11.53 -4.78 17.06
CA GLU A 17 11.52 -5.19 15.65
C GLU A 17 10.24 -5.94 15.26
N GLU A 18 9.72 -6.77 16.15
CA GLU A 18 8.48 -7.55 15.97
C GLU A 18 7.23 -6.68 15.73
N ASN A 19 7.24 -5.43 16.21
CA ASN A 19 6.09 -4.53 16.12
C ASN A 19 6.20 -3.54 14.96
N LEU A 20 7.36 -3.47 14.29
CA LEU A 20 7.60 -2.48 13.25
C LEU A 20 6.73 -2.75 12.01
N GLU A 21 6.65 -4.00 11.55
CA GLU A 21 5.83 -4.34 10.39
C GLU A 21 4.34 -4.08 10.66
N LEU A 22 3.85 -4.54 11.80
CA LEU A 22 2.46 -4.32 12.22
C LEU A 22 2.14 -2.83 12.30
N PHE A 23 3.02 -2.03 12.89
CA PHE A 23 2.87 -0.59 12.99
C PHE A 23 2.82 0.09 11.61
N MET A 24 3.71 -0.29 10.69
CA MET A 24 3.76 0.30 9.35
C MET A 24 2.51 -0.03 8.55
N VAL A 25 2.04 -1.29 8.59
CA VAL A 25 0.79 -1.70 7.94
C VAL A 25 -0.40 -0.99 8.57
N LEU A 26 -0.43 -0.85 9.89
CA LEU A 26 -1.47 -0.10 10.61
C LEU A 26 -1.53 1.37 10.17
N ALA A 27 -0.37 2.04 10.13
CA ALA A 27 -0.27 3.43 9.69
C ALA A 27 -0.75 3.62 8.24
N TRP A 28 -0.40 2.68 7.36
CA TRP A 28 -0.90 2.64 5.99
C TRP A 28 -2.43 2.51 5.93
N TYR A 29 -3.02 1.56 6.67
CA TYR A 29 -4.48 1.40 6.70
C TYR A 29 -5.22 2.62 7.27
N ILE A 30 -4.65 3.31 8.27
CA ILE A 30 -5.20 4.57 8.78
C ILE A 30 -5.21 5.64 7.68
N TRP A 31 -4.10 5.75 6.93
CA TRP A 31 -4.01 6.68 5.81
C TRP A 31 -5.00 6.34 4.69
N CYS A 32 -5.08 5.07 4.28
CA CYS A 32 -6.06 4.61 3.28
C CYS A 32 -7.49 4.88 3.72
N ARG A 33 -7.83 4.59 4.98
CA ARG A 33 -9.15 4.87 5.54
C ARG A 33 -9.48 6.35 5.48
N ARG A 34 -8.55 7.22 5.87
CA ARG A 34 -8.72 8.67 5.78
C ARG A 34 -8.99 9.11 4.33
N ASN A 35 -8.26 8.58 3.37
CA ASN A 35 -8.46 8.91 1.95
C ASN A 35 -9.83 8.44 1.46
N LYS A 36 -10.23 7.21 1.78
CA LYS A 36 -11.57 6.70 1.46
C LYS A 36 -12.67 7.59 2.01
N CYS A 37 -12.57 7.98 3.29
CA CYS A 37 -13.53 8.92 3.89
C CYS A 37 -13.53 10.29 3.19
N HIS A 38 -12.37 10.77 2.73
CA HIS A 38 -12.27 12.05 2.01
C HIS A 38 -12.98 12.00 0.65
N PHE A 39 -12.90 10.88 -0.06
CA PHE A 39 -13.57 10.66 -1.33
C PHE A 39 -14.97 10.04 -1.20
N ASN A 40 -15.57 10.05 0.00
CA ASN A 40 -16.88 9.45 0.30
C ASN A 40 -17.00 7.95 -0.06
N GLU A 41 -15.88 7.24 -0.14
CA GLU A 41 -15.86 5.81 -0.36
C GLU A 41 -16.16 5.03 0.93
N GLN A 42 -16.66 3.80 0.77
CA GLN A 42 -16.87 2.90 1.89
C GLN A 42 -15.54 2.53 2.54
N SER A 43 -15.41 2.84 3.83
CA SER A 43 -14.22 2.59 4.63
C SER A 43 -14.51 1.60 5.76
N LEU A 44 -13.47 0.88 6.21
CA LEU A 44 -13.60 -0.05 7.32
C LEU A 44 -13.90 0.70 8.64
N PRO A 45 -14.73 0.12 9.52
CA PRO A 45 -14.89 0.63 10.88
C PRO A 45 -13.56 0.60 11.63
N PRO A 46 -13.21 1.65 12.41
CA PRO A 46 -11.95 1.71 13.17
C PRO A 46 -11.70 0.48 14.05
N GLU A 47 -12.75 -0.07 14.66
CA GLU A 47 -12.72 -1.23 15.54
C GLU A 47 -12.27 -2.52 14.83
N LYS A 48 -12.42 -2.61 13.50
CA LYS A 48 -12.00 -3.78 12.71
C LYS A 48 -10.60 -3.62 12.13
N LEU A 49 -9.99 -2.46 12.29
CA LEU A 49 -8.79 -2.09 11.55
C LEU A 49 -7.58 -2.92 12.01
N LEU A 50 -7.46 -3.17 13.32
CA LEU A 50 -6.38 -4.01 13.85
C LEU A 50 -6.50 -5.46 13.38
N ASP A 51 -7.69 -6.06 13.47
CA ASP A 51 -7.94 -7.45 13.02
C ASP A 51 -7.57 -7.64 11.54
N VAL A 52 -7.95 -6.67 10.69
CA VAL A 52 -7.65 -6.71 9.26
C VAL A 52 -6.15 -6.54 9.00
N VAL A 53 -5.49 -5.65 9.74
CA VAL A 53 -4.04 -5.43 9.64
C VAL A 53 -3.26 -6.69 10.01
N GLU A 54 -3.61 -7.35 11.12
CA GLU A 54 -2.98 -8.60 11.56
C GLU A 54 -3.19 -9.72 10.54
N SER A 55 -4.41 -9.90 10.05
CA SER A 55 -4.72 -10.90 9.01
C SER A 55 -3.96 -10.63 7.71
N THR A 56 -3.87 -9.36 7.28
CA THR A 56 -3.15 -8.96 6.06
C THR A 56 -1.66 -9.24 6.20
N LEU A 57 -1.08 -8.87 7.34
CA LEU A 57 0.35 -9.07 7.59
C LEU A 57 0.69 -10.57 7.61
N LYS A 58 -0.12 -11.38 8.28
CA LYS A 58 0.03 -12.83 8.29
C LYS A 58 -0.03 -13.43 6.89
N GLU A 59 -1.03 -13.05 6.09
CA GLU A 59 -1.16 -13.53 4.70
C GLU A 59 0.07 -13.15 3.86
N PHE A 60 0.61 -11.95 4.04
CA PHE A 60 1.80 -11.49 3.35
C PHE A 60 3.04 -12.31 3.75
N GLN A 61 3.26 -12.52 5.04
CA GLN A 61 4.37 -13.32 5.57
C GLN A 61 4.29 -14.78 5.10
N ASP A 62 3.10 -15.40 5.16
CA ASP A 62 2.86 -16.75 4.68
C ASP A 62 3.19 -16.86 3.17
N LYS A 63 2.81 -15.87 2.37
CA LYS A 63 3.13 -15.82 0.94
C LYS A 63 4.61 -15.59 0.66
N LEU A 64 5.34 -14.85 1.50
CA LEU A 64 6.79 -14.67 1.36
C LEU A 64 7.54 -15.99 1.55
N VAL A 65 7.18 -16.77 2.56
CA VAL A 65 7.75 -18.10 2.81
C VAL A 65 7.52 -19.01 1.59
N ASN A 66 6.30 -19.01 1.04
CA ASN A 66 5.94 -19.80 -0.13
C ASN A 66 6.54 -19.28 -1.47
N ARG A 67 7.06 -18.05 -1.51
CA ARG A 67 7.65 -17.46 -2.73
C ARG A 67 9.10 -17.88 -2.94
N LEU A 68 9.81 -18.33 -1.89
CA LEU A 68 11.21 -18.76 -2.01
C LEU A 68 11.39 -19.92 -3.01
N GLU A 69 10.32 -20.68 -3.31
CA GLU A 69 10.31 -21.76 -4.30
C GLU A 69 9.99 -21.31 -5.74
N LYS A 70 9.49 -20.09 -5.94
CA LYS A 70 9.19 -19.60 -7.30
C LYS A 70 10.47 -19.10 -7.96
N VAL A 71 10.84 -19.73 -9.08
CA VAL A 71 11.88 -19.27 -10.00
C VAL A 71 11.74 -17.76 -10.18
N LYS A 72 12.77 -16.99 -9.83
CA LYS A 72 12.78 -15.55 -10.04
C LYS A 72 12.49 -15.31 -11.53
N PRO A 73 11.41 -14.60 -11.89
CA PRO A 73 11.25 -14.17 -13.28
C PRO A 73 12.51 -13.41 -13.67
N GLN A 74 13.01 -13.64 -14.89
CA GLN A 74 14.17 -12.91 -15.37
C GLN A 74 13.92 -11.41 -15.19
N PRO A 75 14.90 -10.64 -14.67
CA PRO A 75 14.73 -9.22 -14.46
C PRO A 75 14.38 -8.56 -15.80
N GLN A 76 13.12 -8.15 -15.93
CA GLN A 76 12.64 -7.45 -17.10
C GLN A 76 13.11 -6.00 -16.96
N HIS A 77 14.17 -5.64 -17.68
CA HIS A 77 14.67 -4.28 -17.69
C HIS A 77 13.72 -3.43 -18.53
N TRP A 78 13.32 -2.27 -18.00
CA TRP A 78 12.57 -1.30 -18.79
C TRP A 78 13.44 -0.82 -19.96
N SER A 79 12.94 -0.92 -21.18
CA SER A 79 13.55 -0.29 -22.35
C SER A 79 12.67 0.89 -22.80
N PRO A 80 13.26 1.99 -23.27
CA PRO A 80 12.48 3.05 -23.89
C PRO A 80 11.75 2.53 -25.12
N PRO A 81 10.59 3.10 -25.48
CA PRO A 81 9.91 2.80 -26.75
C PRO A 81 10.78 3.17 -27.95
N GLU A 82 10.43 2.66 -29.13
CA GLU A 82 11.11 3.00 -30.39
C GLU A 82 11.01 4.51 -30.70
N PRO A 83 11.98 5.07 -31.46
CA PRO A 83 11.93 6.46 -31.87
C PRO A 83 10.59 6.81 -32.56
N GLY A 84 9.92 7.86 -32.06
CA GLY A 84 8.60 8.27 -32.54
C GLY A 84 7.42 7.65 -31.78
N ILE A 85 7.67 6.74 -30.84
CA ILE A 85 6.67 6.16 -29.93
C ILE A 85 6.90 6.71 -28.52
N TYR A 86 5.82 7.11 -27.85
CA TYR A 86 5.85 7.61 -26.49
C TYR A 86 5.06 6.69 -25.57
N LYS A 87 5.65 6.32 -24.42
CA LYS A 87 4.92 5.66 -23.34
C LYS A 87 4.38 6.74 -22.42
N VAL A 88 3.07 6.89 -22.38
CA VAL A 88 2.38 7.69 -21.37
C VAL A 88 2.01 6.74 -20.24
N ASN A 89 2.57 6.96 -19.04
CA ASN A 89 2.06 6.29 -17.86
C ASN A 89 0.86 7.11 -17.40
N TYR A 90 -0.31 6.49 -17.39
CA TYR A 90 -1.53 7.12 -16.95
C TYR A 90 -2.05 6.36 -15.73
N ASP A 91 -2.28 7.05 -14.61
CA ASP A 91 -2.86 6.46 -13.41
C ASP A 91 -4.38 6.41 -13.62
N ASP A 92 -4.85 5.33 -14.23
CA ASP A 92 -6.26 5.14 -14.55
C ASP A 92 -7.14 5.35 -13.32
N ALA A 93 -7.97 6.40 -13.35
CA ALA A 93 -9.09 6.57 -12.44
C ALA A 93 -10.36 6.04 -13.11
N TYR A 94 -10.88 4.93 -12.60
CA TYR A 94 -12.13 4.34 -13.07
C TYR A 94 -13.31 4.82 -12.24
N PHE A 95 -14.27 5.49 -12.88
CA PHE A 95 -15.49 5.98 -12.24
C PHE A 95 -16.61 4.96 -12.50
N ALA A 96 -16.80 4.04 -11.56
CA ALA A 96 -17.75 2.94 -11.70
C ALA A 96 -19.22 3.37 -11.89
N GLU A 97 -19.57 4.58 -11.44
CA GLU A 97 -20.93 5.14 -11.54
C GLU A 97 -21.25 5.64 -12.96
N GLU A 98 -20.22 6.06 -13.70
CA GLU A 98 -20.33 6.63 -15.05
C GLU A 98 -19.95 5.60 -16.12
N GLU A 99 -19.42 4.43 -15.72
CA GLU A 99 -18.81 3.43 -16.61
C GLU A 99 -17.70 4.04 -17.49
N GLU A 100 -17.06 5.09 -16.98
CA GLU A 100 -16.04 5.87 -17.67
C GLU A 100 -14.69 5.76 -16.95
N ALA A 101 -13.63 5.67 -17.74
CA ALA A 101 -12.27 5.86 -17.26
C ALA A 101 -11.86 7.30 -17.55
N GLY A 102 -11.55 8.07 -16.51
CA GLY A 102 -11.03 9.41 -16.69
C GLY A 102 -9.55 9.38 -17.03
N MET A 103 -9.12 10.38 -17.81
CA MET A 103 -7.82 11.00 -18.10
C MET A 103 -7.29 12.07 -17.10
N ALA A 104 -6.56 11.78 -16.03
CA ALA A 104 -5.84 12.75 -15.21
C ALA A 104 -4.47 13.08 -15.83
N LEU A 105 -4.38 14.21 -16.54
CA LEU A 105 -3.12 14.78 -17.01
C LEU A 105 -2.33 15.45 -15.88
#